data_AF-A0A352SA56-F1
#
_entry.id   AF-A0A352SA56-F1
#
_cell.length_a   1.000
_cell.length_b   1.000
_cell.length_c   1.000
_cell.angle_alpha   90.00
_cell.angle_beta   90.00
_cell.angle_gamma   90.00
#
_symmetry.space_group_name_H-M   'P 1'
#
loop_
_entity.id
_entity.type
_entity.pdbx_description
1 polymer ?
#
loop_
_entity_poly.entity_id
_entity_poly.type
_entity_poly.pdbx_seq_one_letter_code
_entity_poly.pdbx_strand_id
1 'polypeptide(L)'
;RVEDVFAVSDEQKRVGRPMKEKVEVSQSGRVKQTAFRADPVRRSFVGASGDEVVREVPGSFYEFITRDRYVDEAQAITRTDLGFDAGNAQGIFKMTAAAC
;
A
#
# COMPACT_ATOMS: atom_id res chain seq x y z
N ARG A 1 -2.77 0.77 -10.55
CA ARG A 1 -1.50 0.50 -11.25
C ARG A 1 -1.06 1.79 -11.93
N VAL A 2 0.22 2.14 -11.82
CA VAL A 2 0.82 3.32 -12.43
C VAL A 2 2.05 2.90 -13.24
N GLU A 3 2.56 3.80 -14.07
CA GLU A 3 3.76 3.54 -14.89
C GLU A 3 5.02 3.55 -14.01
N ASP A 4 5.24 4.61 -13.24
CA ASP A 4 6.35 4.72 -12.30
C ASP A 4 5.86 5.13 -10.89
N VAL A 5 5.95 4.18 -9.96
CA VAL A 5 5.57 4.38 -8.56
C VAL A 5 6.53 5.29 -7.81
N PHE A 6 7.79 5.39 -8.22
CA PHE A 6 8.75 6.30 -7.58
C PHE A 6 8.40 7.76 -7.89
N ALA A 7 8.22 8.09 -9.17
CA ALA A 7 7.79 9.42 -9.59
C ALA A 7 6.45 9.82 -8.94
N VAL A 8 5.47 8.89 -8.87
CA VAL A 8 4.21 9.13 -8.16
C VAL A 8 4.46 9.42 -6.67
N SER A 9 5.28 8.62 -5.99
CA SER A 9 5.59 8.80 -4.57
C SER A 9 6.23 10.16 -4.28
N ASP A 10 7.22 10.55 -5.09
CA ASP A 10 7.93 11.81 -4.93
C ASP A 10 7.01 13.00 -5.15
N GLU A 11 6.16 12.95 -6.18
CA GLU A 11 5.16 13.99 -6.43
C GLU A 11 4.13 14.10 -5.31
N GLN A 12 3.61 12.97 -4.82
CA GLN A 12 2.66 12.97 -3.71
C GLN A 12 3.27 13.55 -2.42
N LYS A 13 4.52 13.19 -2.12
CA LYS A 13 5.26 13.75 -0.98
C LYS A 13 5.52 15.25 -1.16
N ARG A 14 5.88 15.68 -2.37
CA ARG A 14 6.13 17.09 -2.71
C ARG A 14 4.89 17.96 -2.47
N VAL A 15 3.69 17.44 -2.76
CA VAL A 15 2.43 18.14 -2.47
C VAL A 15 1.92 17.93 -1.03
N GLY A 16 2.72 17.33 -0.16
CA GLY A 16 2.42 17.19 1.27
C GLY A 16 1.43 16.08 1.63
N ARG A 17 1.17 15.12 0.74
CA ARG A 17 0.27 14.00 1.04
C ARG A 17 0.99 12.93 1.90
N PRO A 18 0.27 12.22 2.78
CA PRO A 18 0.86 11.33 3.77
C PRO A 18 1.26 9.98 3.15
N MET A 19 2.28 9.99 2.30
CA MET A 19 2.83 8.77 1.70
C MET A 19 3.59 7.93 2.73
N LYS A 20 3.67 6.64 2.47
CA LYS A 20 4.71 5.79 3.05
C LYS A 20 6.10 6.36 2.70
N GLU A 21 7.02 6.28 3.66
CA GLU A 21 8.38 6.81 3.47
C GLU A 21 9.12 6.07 2.35
N LYS A 22 9.06 4.73 2.35
CA LYS A 22 9.78 3.87 1.40
C LYS A 22 8.82 3.22 0.41
N VAL A 23 9.26 3.11 -0.85
CA VAL A 23 8.68 2.22 -1.84
C VAL A 23 9.19 0.81 -1.56
N GLU A 24 8.28 -0.15 -1.53
CA GLU A 24 8.59 -1.57 -1.37
C GLU A 24 8.85 -2.17 -2.75
N VAL A 25 9.93 -2.94 -2.88
CA VAL A 25 10.33 -3.60 -4.13
C VAL A 25 10.43 -5.09 -3.91
N SER A 26 9.76 -5.89 -4.74
CA SER A 26 9.79 -7.34 -4.67
C SER A 26 11.20 -7.90 -4.84
N GLN A 27 11.43 -9.14 -4.38
CA GLN A 27 12.75 -9.78 -4.54
C GLN A 27 13.21 -9.83 -6.01
N SER A 28 12.26 -10.01 -6.94
CA SER A 28 12.52 -10.00 -8.39
C SER A 28 12.83 -8.61 -8.96
N GLY A 29 12.59 -7.54 -8.20
CA GLY A 29 12.61 -6.16 -8.67
C GLY A 29 11.42 -5.75 -9.54
N ARG A 30 10.61 -6.70 -10.03
CA ARG A 30 9.58 -6.46 -11.06
C ARG A 30 8.28 -5.88 -10.52
N VAL A 31 8.02 -5.99 -9.23
CA VAL A 31 6.82 -5.43 -8.59
C VAL A 31 7.24 -4.40 -7.56
N LYS A 32 6.71 -3.18 -7.68
CA LYS A 32 7.10 -2.03 -6.86
C LYS A 32 5.84 -1.35 -6.34
N GLN A 33 5.75 -1.10 -5.04
CA GLN A 33 4.51 -0.66 -4.39
C GLN A 33 4.75 0.42 -3.34
N THR A 34 3.77 1.31 -3.19
CA THR A 34 3.70 2.28 -2.10
C THR A 34 2.24 2.64 -1.86
N ALA A 35 1.94 3.38 -0.78
CA ALA A 35 0.58 3.76 -0.44
C ALA A 35 0.55 5.06 0.35
N PHE A 36 -0.63 5.68 0.42
CA PHE A 36 -0.91 6.65 1.48
C PHE A 36 -1.07 5.96 2.84
N ARG A 37 -0.89 6.71 3.92
CA ARG A 37 -1.36 6.31 5.26
C ARG A 37 -2.86 6.17 5.26
N ALA A 38 -3.36 5.20 6.03
CA ALA A 38 -4.79 4.99 6.14
C ALA A 38 -5.44 6.21 6.79
N ASP A 39 -6.51 6.70 6.18
CA ASP A 39 -7.28 7.79 6.75
C ASP A 39 -8.03 7.27 7.99
N PRO A 40 -8.03 8.01 9.10
CA PRO A 40 -8.78 7.62 10.28
C PRO A 40 -10.28 7.71 10.03
N VAL A 41 -11.03 6.78 10.62
CA VAL A 41 -12.49 6.76 10.57
C VAL A 41 -13.08 6.61 11.96
N ARG A 42 -14.23 7.23 12.19
CA ARG A 42 -14.99 7.04 13.43
C ARG A 42 -15.82 5.77 13.36
N ARG A 43 -15.74 4.95 14.41
CA ARG A 43 -16.53 3.73 14.57
C ARG A 43 -17.15 3.69 15.96
N SER A 44 -18.38 3.21 16.02
CA SER A 44 -19.10 2.96 17.27
C SER A 44 -18.73 1.59 17.81
N PHE A 45 -18.51 1.53 19.13
CA PHE A 45 -18.20 0.33 19.90
C PHE A 45 -19.19 0.24 21.07
N VAL A 46 -19.38 -0.97 21.59
CA VAL A 46 -20.13 -1.18 22.83
C VAL A 46 -19.15 -0.98 24.01
N GLY A 47 -19.46 0.00 24.85
CA GLY A 47 -18.74 0.31 26.08
C GLY A 47 -18.95 -0.74 27.16
N ALA A 48 -18.13 -0.69 28.21
CA ALA A 48 -18.19 -1.67 29.30
C ALA A 48 -19.53 -1.68 30.05
N SER A 49 -20.29 -0.57 30.00
CA SER A 49 -21.61 -0.45 30.61
C SER A 49 -22.76 -0.69 29.62
N GLY A 50 -22.46 -1.13 28.39
CA GLY A 50 -23.44 -1.36 27.32
C GLY A 50 -23.83 -0.10 26.54
N ASP A 51 -23.24 1.04 26.86
CA ASP A 51 -23.41 2.31 26.15
C ASP A 51 -22.64 2.33 24.81
N GLU A 52 -23.04 3.19 23.88
CA GLU A 52 -22.29 3.38 22.63
C GLU A 52 -21.12 4.35 22.83
N VAL A 53 -19.90 3.90 22.53
CA VAL A 53 -18.70 4.74 22.55
C VAL A 53 -18.11 4.87 21.15
N VAL A 54 -17.81 6.10 20.73
CA VAL A 54 -17.16 6.35 19.44
C VAL A 54 -15.65 6.41 19.62
N ARG A 55 -14.91 5.74 18.72
CA ARG A 55 -13.44 5.80 18.65
C ARG A 55 -12.98 6.09 17.23
N GLU A 56 -11.85 6.77 17.13
CA GLU A 56 -11.13 6.93 15.88
C GLU A 56 -10.21 5.72 15.69
N VAL A 57 -10.32 5.06 14.53
CA VAL A 57 -9.53 3.88 14.18
C VAL A 57 -8.97 4.02 12.77
N PRO A 58 -7.85 3.36 12.44
CA PRO A 58 -7.34 3.32 11.08
C PRO A 58 -8.41 2.79 10.11
N GLY A 59 -8.67 3.54 9.04
CA GLY A 59 -9.58 3.15 7.97
C GLY A 59 -8.87 2.41 6.85
N SER A 60 -9.27 2.71 5.62
CA SER A 60 -8.63 2.18 4.41
C SER A 60 -7.49 3.09 3.95
N PHE A 61 -6.62 2.54 3.11
CA PHE A 61 -5.59 3.29 2.39
C PHE A 61 -5.70 3.03 0.88
N TYR A 62 -5.08 3.89 0.09
CA TYR A 62 -4.99 3.72 -1.36
C TYR A 62 -3.54 3.39 -1.77
N GLU A 63 -3.39 2.33 -2.56
CA GLU A 63 -2.10 1.78 -2.98
C GLU A 63 -1.79 2.07 -4.46
N PHE A 64 -0.52 2.36 -4.74
CA PHE A 64 0.05 2.44 -6.08
C PHE A 64 1.00 1.27 -6.33
N ILE A 65 1.00 0.78 -7.57
CA ILE A 65 1.81 -0.37 -7.99
C ILE A 65 2.31 -0.20 -9.42
N THR A 66 3.62 -0.42 -9.62
CA THR A 66 4.27 -0.61 -10.92
C THR A 66 4.60 -2.10 -11.08
N ARG A 67 4.33 -2.64 -12.27
CA ARG A 67 4.61 -4.04 -12.62
C ARG A 67 5.38 -4.08 -13.93
N ASP A 68 6.59 -4.61 -13.87
CA ASP A 68 7.44 -4.78 -15.04
C ASP A 68 6.92 -5.94 -15.89
N ARG A 69 7.32 -5.91 -17.16
CA ARG A 69 7.12 -7.03 -18.07
C ARG A 69 8.32 -7.99 -17.99
N TYR A 70 8.07 -9.27 -18.20
CA TYR A 70 9.08 -10.31 -18.31
C TYR A 70 8.76 -11.24 -19.49
N VAL A 71 9.78 -11.93 -20.00
CA VAL A 71 9.59 -12.96 -21.03
C VAL A 71 9.30 -14.28 -20.34
N ASP A 72 8.17 -14.88 -20.66
CA ASP A 72 7.84 -16.24 -20.29
C ASP A 72 8.52 -17.19 -21.29
N GLU A 73 9.67 -17.72 -20.90
CA GLU A 73 10.51 -18.57 -21.78
C GLU A 73 9.78 -19.81 -22.27
N ALA A 74 8.86 -20.37 -21.47
CA ALA A 74 8.11 -21.57 -21.84
C ALA A 74 7.12 -21.30 -22.98
N GLN A 75 6.69 -20.04 -23.14
CA GLN A 75 5.68 -19.65 -24.11
C GLN A 75 6.21 -18.65 -25.15
N ALA A 76 7.46 -18.21 -25.03
CA ALA A 76 8.09 -17.18 -25.85
C ALA A 76 7.24 -15.89 -25.97
N ILE A 77 6.51 -15.52 -24.90
CA ILE A 77 5.66 -14.32 -24.86
C ILE A 77 6.07 -13.38 -23.74
N THR A 78 5.87 -12.08 -23.96
CA THR A 78 6.06 -11.09 -22.91
C THR A 78 4.79 -10.98 -22.06
N ARG A 79 4.95 -11.10 -20.73
CA ARG A 79 3.87 -11.00 -19.74
C ARG A 79 4.15 -9.92 -18.72
N THR A 80 3.11 -9.42 -18.06
CA THR A 80 3.27 -8.54 -16.89
C THR A 80 3.43 -9.41 -15.65
N ASP A 81 4.36 -9.08 -14.76
CA ASP A 81 4.50 -9.79 -13.49
C ASP A 81 3.26 -9.54 -12.61
N LEU A 82 2.42 -10.57 -12.44
CA LEU A 82 1.21 -10.53 -11.62
C LEU A 82 1.45 -11.03 -10.18
N GLY A 83 2.69 -11.35 -9.83
CA GLY A 83 3.06 -11.84 -8.51
C GLY A 83 2.72 -10.86 -7.39
N PHE A 84 2.58 -11.40 -6.19
CA PHE A 84 2.45 -10.65 -4.96
C PHE A 84 3.49 -11.15 -3.97
N ASP A 85 4.56 -10.37 -3.81
CA ASP A 85 5.69 -10.73 -2.97
C ASP A 85 5.34 -10.49 -1.49
N ALA A 86 5.57 -11.50 -0.65
CA ALA A 86 5.19 -11.47 0.75
C ALA A 86 5.96 -10.41 1.56
N GLY A 87 7.22 -10.13 1.21
CA GLY A 87 8.01 -9.08 1.84
C GLY A 87 7.43 -7.69 1.52
N ASN A 88 7.10 -7.47 0.26
CA ASN A 88 6.40 -6.26 -0.20
C ASN A 88 5.08 -6.04 0.55
N ALA A 89 4.29 -7.11 0.68
CA ALA A 89 2.99 -7.09 1.34
C ALA A 89 3.09 -6.71 2.82
N GLN A 90 4.02 -7.34 3.55
CA GLN A 90 4.25 -7.07 4.96
C GLN A 90 4.66 -5.62 5.22
N GLY A 91 5.47 -5.05 4.32
CA GLY A 91 5.80 -3.63 4.36
C GLY A 91 4.56 -2.75 4.29
N ILE A 92 3.61 -3.05 3.40
CA ILE A 92 2.40 -2.24 3.19
C ILE A 92 1.40 -2.36 4.36
N PHE A 93 1.34 -3.49 5.07
CA PHE A 93 0.40 -3.62 6.20
C PHE A 93 0.61 -2.61 7.34
N LYS A 94 1.78 -1.96 7.40
CA LYS A 94 2.05 -0.90 8.38
C LYS A 94 1.28 0.40 8.12
N MET A 95 0.59 0.55 6.98
CA MET A 95 -0.16 1.77 6.68
C MET A 95 -1.40 1.97 7.54
N THR A 96 -1.85 0.93 8.25
CA THR A 96 -2.92 0.97 9.25
C THR A 96 -2.39 0.87 10.69
N ALA A 97 -1.07 0.95 10.90
CA ALA A 97 -0.53 0.98 12.26
C ALA A 97 -1.07 2.21 13.01
N ALA A 98 -1.52 2.01 14.24
CA ALA A 98 -1.98 3.12 15.08
C ALA A 98 -0.82 4.11 15.29
N ALA A 99 -1.12 5.41 15.16
CA ALA A 99 -0.22 6.43 15.68
C ALA A 99 -0.24 6.29 17.21
N CYS A 100 0.86 5.80 17.79
CA CYS A 100 1.10 5.90 19.23
C CYS A 100 1.44 7.34 19.60
#